data_AF-A0A978UL80-F1
#
_entry.id   AF-A0A978UL80-F1
#
_cell.length_a   1.000
_cell.length_b   1.000
_cell.length_c   1.000
_cell.angle_alpha   90.00
_cell.angle_beta   90.00
_cell.angle_gamma   90.00
#
_symmetry.space_group_name_H-M   'P 1'
#
loop_
_entity.id
_entity.type
_entity.pdbx_description
1 polymer ?
#
loop_
_entity_poly.entity_id
_entity_poly.type
_entity_poly.pdbx_seq_one_letter_code
_entity_poly.pdbx_strand_id
1 'polypeptide(L)'
;MVYKMKEAVNSFSLKARKFNGEEGFSVIREFFKGRECYKDMERYSCTSWCKFPLYETDYGFGKPVWVSSTIVAFKNTIVLVDTKQGDGIEAWVALEEENMLIFEGNAVH
;
A
#
# COMPACT_ATOMS: atom_id res chain seq x y z
N MET A 1 12.08 -3.55 17.23
CA MET A 1 11.14 -3.39 16.09
C MET A 1 11.86 -3.06 14.79
N VAL A 2 12.69 -2.00 14.76
CA VAL A 2 13.47 -1.58 13.57
C VAL A 2 14.36 -2.70 13.00
N TYR A 3 15.05 -3.46 13.84
CA TYR A 3 15.88 -4.59 13.38
C TYR A 3 15.07 -5.64 12.59
N LYS A 4 13.96 -6.12 13.16
CA LYS A 4 13.05 -7.07 12.51
C LYS A 4 12.44 -6.50 11.21
N MET A 5 12.13 -5.21 11.19
CA MET A 5 11.68 -4.53 9.97
C MET A 5 12.77 -4.52 8.89
N LYS A 6 14.03 -4.23 9.24
CA LYS A 6 15.16 -4.29 8.31
C LYS A 6 15.36 -5.70 7.75
N GLU A 7 15.29 -6.73 8.60
CA GLU A 7 15.33 -8.13 8.14
C GLU A 7 14.19 -8.46 7.18
N ALA A 8 12.97 -8.05 7.51
CA ALA A 8 11.80 -8.26 6.65
C ALA A 8 11.98 -7.57 5.28
N VAL A 9 12.43 -6.32 5.25
CA VAL A 9 12.72 -5.57 4.02
C VAL A 9 13.79 -6.28 3.19
N ASN A 10 14.89 -6.73 3.81
CA ASN A 10 15.93 -7.47 3.11
C ASN A 10 15.40 -8.78 2.52
N SER A 11 14.63 -9.55 3.30
CA SER A 11 14.02 -10.81 2.82
C SER A 11 13.06 -10.58 1.65
N PHE A 12 12.32 -9.46 1.67
CA PHE A 12 11.41 -9.09 0.60
C PHE A 12 12.16 -8.64 -0.65
N SER A 13 13.24 -7.86 -0.51
CA SER A 13 14.06 -7.44 -1.66
C SER A 13 14.63 -8.62 -2.45
N LEU A 14 14.98 -9.72 -1.77
CA LEU A 14 15.42 -10.96 -2.42
C LEU A 14 14.27 -11.62 -3.20
N LYS A 15 13.06 -11.67 -2.62
CA LYS A 15 11.87 -12.17 -3.31
C LYS A 15 11.47 -11.30 -4.49
N ALA A 16 11.57 -9.98 -4.36
CA ALA A 16 11.18 -9.02 -5.37
C ALA A 16 11.99 -9.13 -6.68
N ARG A 17 13.22 -9.67 -6.63
CA ARG A 17 14.00 -9.98 -7.84
C ARG A 17 13.27 -10.96 -8.76
N LYS A 18 12.45 -11.84 -8.20
CA LYS A 18 11.65 -12.82 -8.97
C LYS A 18 10.40 -12.22 -9.60
N PHE A 19 10.08 -10.95 -9.32
CA PHE A 19 8.97 -10.26 -9.99
C PHE A 19 9.29 -9.97 -11.46
N ASN A 20 10.57 -9.91 -11.83
CA ASN A 20 10.99 -9.70 -13.20
C ASN A 20 11.10 -11.06 -13.92
N GLY A 21 9.99 -11.52 -14.50
CA GLY A 21 9.94 -12.76 -15.29
C GLY A 21 8.61 -13.50 -15.18
N GLU A 22 8.50 -14.66 -15.83
CA GLU A 22 7.28 -15.48 -15.86
C GLU A 22 6.83 -15.95 -14.47
N GLU A 23 7.77 -16.09 -13.53
CA GLU A 23 7.50 -16.47 -12.14
C GLU A 23 6.88 -15.34 -11.28
N GLY A 24 6.91 -14.09 -11.75
CA GLY A 24 6.51 -12.93 -10.95
C GLY A 24 5.08 -13.01 -10.44
N PHE A 25 4.14 -13.46 -11.28
CA PHE A 25 2.75 -13.68 -10.89
C PHE A 25 2.59 -14.76 -9.82
N SER A 26 3.43 -15.81 -9.86
CA SER A 26 3.40 -16.88 -8.86
C SER A 26 3.83 -16.34 -7.50
N VAL A 27 4.94 -15.59 -7.46
CA VAL A 27 5.46 -14.99 -6.21
C VAL A 27 4.46 -14.00 -5.59
N ILE A 28 3.81 -13.17 -6.42
CA ILE A 28 2.76 -12.25 -5.97
C ILE A 28 1.58 -13.04 -5.36
N ARG A 29 1.13 -14.10 -6.04
CA ARG A 29 0.03 -14.95 -5.57
C ARG A 29 0.35 -15.60 -4.22
N GLU A 30 1.54 -16.18 -4.06
CA GLU A 30 1.97 -16.79 -2.80
C GLU A 30 2.04 -15.76 -1.65
N PHE A 31 2.53 -14.55 -1.94
CA PHE A 31 2.56 -13.48 -0.97
C PHE A 31 1.16 -13.09 -0.47
N PHE A 32 0.17 -13.01 -1.36
CA PHE A 32 -1.22 -12.79 -0.98
C PHE A 32 -1.82 -13.96 -0.21
N LYS A 33 -1.51 -15.22 -0.57
CA LYS A 33 -1.94 -16.40 0.21
C LYS A 33 -1.37 -16.38 1.64
N GLY A 34 -0.12 -15.97 1.82
CA GLY A 34 0.48 -15.82 3.15
C GLY A 34 -0.17 -14.75 4.03
N ARG A 35 -1.05 -13.90 3.47
CA ARG A 35 -1.86 -12.98 4.27
C ARG A 35 -3.12 -13.63 4.85
N GLU A 36 -3.52 -14.80 4.33
CA GLU A 36 -4.65 -15.59 4.82
C GLU A 36 -4.39 -16.22 6.20
N CYS A 37 -3.14 -16.32 6.65
CA CYS A 37 -2.74 -16.89 7.94
C CYS A 37 -3.30 -16.15 9.17
N TYR A 38 -4.05 -15.07 8.94
CA TYR A 38 -4.57 -14.16 9.97
C TYR A 38 -6.04 -13.83 9.70
N LYS A 39 -6.76 -14.70 8.96
CA LYS A 39 -8.17 -14.51 8.58
C LYS A 39 -9.09 -14.23 9.77
N ASP A 40 -8.76 -14.78 10.94
CA ASP A 40 -9.59 -14.66 12.15
C ASP A 40 -9.19 -13.48 13.05
N MET A 41 -8.27 -12.62 12.60
CA MET A 41 -7.79 -11.46 13.36
C MET A 41 -8.23 -10.17 12.68
N GLU A 42 -8.86 -9.27 13.43
CA GLU A 42 -9.12 -7.92 12.94
C GLU A 42 -7.78 -7.21 12.70
N ARG A 43 -7.52 -6.87 11.44
CA ARG A 43 -6.25 -6.28 11.01
C ARG A 43 -6.49 -4.90 10.46
N TYR A 44 -5.73 -3.94 10.98
CA TYR A 44 -5.52 -2.65 10.34
C TYR A 44 -4.16 -2.68 9.65
N SER A 45 -4.12 -2.21 8.40
CA SER A 45 -2.87 -2.09 7.67
C SER A 45 -2.64 -0.64 7.24
N CYS A 46 -1.39 -0.19 7.37
CA CYS A 46 -0.97 1.11 6.90
C CYS A 46 0.25 0.92 6.00
N THR A 47 0.22 1.55 4.83
CA THR A 47 1.34 1.56 3.89
C THR A 47 1.59 2.98 3.42
N SER A 48 2.84 3.30 3.13
CA SER A 48 3.23 4.59 2.58
C SER A 48 3.81 4.38 1.18
N TRP A 49 3.30 5.17 0.23
CA TRP A 49 3.81 5.32 -1.12
C TRP A 49 4.57 6.63 -1.28
N CYS A 50 4.81 7.34 -0.19
CA CYS A 50 5.59 8.56 -0.18
C CYS A 50 6.99 8.27 -0.70
N LYS A 51 7.56 9.25 -1.43
CA LYS A 51 8.85 9.20 -2.11
C LYS A 51 8.95 8.19 -3.24
N PHE A 52 7.86 7.51 -3.60
CA PHE A 52 7.83 6.77 -4.85
C PHE A 52 7.61 7.76 -6.00
N PRO A 53 8.35 7.64 -7.11
CA PRO A 53 8.28 8.60 -8.21
C PRO A 53 7.02 8.40 -9.08
N LEU A 54 5.85 8.17 -8.48
CA LEU A 54 4.63 7.77 -9.17
C LEU A 54 4.17 8.83 -10.19
N TYR A 55 4.23 10.11 -9.83
CA TYR A 55 3.91 11.22 -10.73
C TYR A 55 5.08 11.65 -11.64
N GLU A 56 6.30 11.17 -11.35
CA GLU A 56 7.52 11.52 -12.09
C GLU A 56 7.90 10.50 -13.16
N THR A 57 7.28 9.32 -13.13
CA THR A 57 7.59 8.22 -14.04
C THR A 57 7.01 8.49 -15.44
N ASP A 58 7.85 8.45 -16.47
CA ASP A 58 7.45 8.60 -17.87
C ASP A 58 7.93 7.38 -18.68
N TYR A 59 7.00 6.69 -19.33
CA TYR A 59 7.25 5.51 -20.16
C TYR A 59 7.23 5.83 -21.68
N GLY A 60 7.29 7.11 -22.06
CA GLY A 60 7.21 7.58 -23.46
C GLY A 60 5.85 8.17 -23.85
N PHE A 61 4.90 8.24 -22.90
CA PHE A 61 3.55 8.80 -23.09
C PHE A 61 3.32 10.07 -22.26
N GLY A 62 4.35 10.58 -21.60
CA GLY A 62 4.25 11.70 -20.66
C GLY A 62 3.96 11.23 -19.24
N LYS A 63 4.06 12.19 -18.30
CA LYS A 63 3.85 11.96 -16.87
C LYS A 63 2.36 11.71 -16.55
N PRO A 64 2.05 10.87 -15.54
CA PRO A 64 0.68 10.64 -15.11
C PRO A 64 -0.03 11.93 -14.68
N VAL A 65 -1.25 12.12 -15.17
CA VAL A 65 -2.12 13.20 -14.69
C VAL A 65 -2.67 12.87 -13.30
N TRP A 66 -2.95 11.58 -13.04
CA TRP A 66 -3.50 11.04 -11.80
C TRP A 66 -2.95 9.63 -11.53
N VAL A 67 -2.58 9.35 -10.28
CA VAL A 67 -2.27 8.02 -9.74
C VAL A 67 -3.40 7.58 -8.81
N SER A 68 -3.90 6.36 -9.00
CA SER A 68 -4.92 5.75 -8.14
C SER A 68 -4.55 4.28 -7.85
N SER A 69 -5.33 3.62 -7.00
CA SER A 69 -5.12 2.23 -6.63
C SER A 69 -6.43 1.45 -6.55
N THR A 70 -6.43 0.21 -7.04
CA THR A 70 -7.53 -0.74 -6.84
C THR A 70 -7.48 -1.40 -5.45
N ILE A 71 -6.44 -1.13 -4.65
CA ILE A 71 -6.18 -1.73 -3.31
C ILE A 71 -7.21 -1.31 -2.25
N VAL A 72 -8.07 -0.33 -2.53
CA VAL A 72 -9.24 0.00 -1.70
C VAL A 72 -10.21 -1.18 -1.50
N ALA A 73 -10.00 -2.32 -2.19
CA ALA A 73 -10.73 -3.57 -1.95
C ALA A 73 -10.27 -4.37 -0.70
N PHE A 74 -9.20 -3.98 0.00
CA PHE A 74 -8.78 -4.66 1.23
C PHE A 74 -9.35 -3.95 2.48
N LYS A 75 -10.19 -4.67 3.24
CA LYS A 75 -10.78 -4.22 4.53
C LYS A 75 -9.72 -3.61 5.45
N ASN A 76 -10.03 -2.48 6.09
CA ASN A 76 -9.21 -1.84 7.14
C ASN A 76 -7.78 -1.47 6.69
N THR A 77 -7.66 -0.73 5.59
CA THR A 77 -6.39 -0.31 4.98
C THR A 77 -6.28 1.22 4.89
N ILE A 78 -5.09 1.73 5.19
CA ILE A 78 -4.71 3.14 5.04
C ILE A 78 -3.50 3.21 4.11
N VAL A 79 -3.57 4.04 3.07
CA VAL A 79 -2.48 4.30 2.13
C VAL A 79 -2.13 5.79 2.20
N LEU A 80 -0.88 6.08 2.56
CA LEU A 80 -0.34 7.44 2.52
C LEU A 80 0.36 7.69 1.19
N VAL A 81 -0.05 8.74 0.47
CA VAL A 81 0.44 9.04 -0.89
C VAL A 81 0.86 10.50 -0.95
N ASP A 82 2.01 10.81 -1.56
CA ASP A 82 2.38 12.20 -1.81
C ASP A 82 1.38 12.83 -2.79
N THR A 83 0.97 14.06 -2.50
CA THR A 83 0.20 14.88 -3.44
C THR A 83 0.96 15.05 -4.75
N LYS A 84 0.23 15.27 -5.85
CA LYS A 84 0.84 15.51 -7.16
C LYS A 84 1.83 16.69 -7.16
N GLN A 85 1.58 17.70 -6.33
CA GLN A 85 2.41 18.90 -6.20
C GLN A 85 3.62 18.67 -5.28
N GLY A 86 3.64 17.57 -4.52
CA GLY A 86 4.70 17.24 -3.57
C GLY A 86 4.74 18.13 -2.33
N ASP A 87 3.70 18.93 -2.09
CA ASP A 87 3.57 19.88 -0.99
C ASP A 87 2.79 19.34 0.21
N GLY A 88 2.15 18.18 0.05
CA GLY A 88 1.44 17.48 1.11
C GLY A 88 1.31 15.98 0.88
N ILE A 89 0.60 15.32 1.81
CA ILE A 89 0.30 13.88 1.79
C ILE A 89 -1.22 13.70 1.83
N GLU A 90 -1.74 12.86 0.93
CA GLU A 90 -3.10 12.35 0.96
C GLU A 90 -3.15 11.02 1.74
N ALA A 91 -4.19 10.84 2.55
CA ALA A 91 -4.48 9.57 3.20
C ALA A 91 -5.71 8.94 2.54
N TRP A 92 -5.51 7.84 1.82
CA TRP A 92 -6.61 7.04 1.29
C TRP A 92 -6.98 5.98 2.33
N VAL A 93 -8.17 6.15 2.92
CA VAL A 93 -8.64 5.35 4.06
C VAL A 93 -9.80 4.46 3.62
N ALA A 94 -9.67 3.16 3.88
CA ALA A 94 -10.71 2.16 3.66
C ALA A 94 -10.95 1.39 4.96
N LEU A 95 -12.05 1.67 5.65
CA LEU A 95 -12.44 1.04 6.90
C LEU A 95 -13.81 0.37 6.77
N GLU A 96 -14.14 -0.49 7.72
CA GLU A 96 -15.53 -0.89 7.95
C GLU A 96 -16.41 0.31 8.25
N GLU A 97 -17.66 0.26 7.83
CA GLU A 97 -18.61 1.38 7.93
C GLU A 97 -18.70 1.93 9.36
N GLU A 98 -18.85 1.06 10.36
CA GLU A 98 -18.91 1.46 11.78
C GLU A 98 -17.65 2.22 12.23
N ASN A 99 -16.47 1.75 11.80
CA ASN A 99 -15.19 2.38 12.13
C ASN A 99 -14.97 3.68 11.34
N MET A 100 -15.48 3.74 10.10
CA MET A 100 -15.41 4.95 9.28
C MET A 100 -16.27 6.06 9.88
N LEU A 101 -17.47 5.74 10.38
CA LEU A 101 -18.35 6.70 11.06
C LEU A 101 -17.66 7.32 12.29
N ILE A 102 -16.95 6.51 13.07
CA ILE A 102 -16.16 6.99 14.22
C ILE A 102 -14.98 7.85 13.75
N PHE A 103 -14.29 7.42 12.69
CA PHE A 103 -13.14 8.13 12.13
C PHE A 103 -13.54 9.54 11.64
N GLU A 104 -14.64 9.66 10.91
CA GLU A 104 -15.16 10.94 10.41
C GLU A 104 -15.71 11.83 11.53
N GLY A 105 -16.36 11.25 12.54
CA GLY A 105 -16.88 11.99 13.68
C GLY A 105 -15.78 12.65 14.54
N ASN A 106 -14.58 12.06 14.59
CA ASN A 106 -13.44 12.62 15.32
C ASN A 106 -12.64 13.67 14.53
N ALA A 107 -12.88 13.82 13.22
CA ALA A 107 -12.16 14.77 12.38
C ALA A 107 -12.67 16.23 12.50
N VAL A 108 -13.70 16.47 13.34
CA VAL A 108 -14.42 17.76 13.44
C VAL A 108 -14.14 18.51 14.77
N HIS A 109 -13.03 18.23 15.47
CA HIS A 109 -12.61 18.99 16.66
C HIS A 109 -11.19 19.57 16.53
#